data_AF-A0A8T7GNT9-F1
#
_entry.id   AF-A0A8T7GNT9-F1
#
_cell.length_a   1.000
_cell.length_b   1.000
_cell.length_c   1.000
_cell.angle_alpha   90.00
_cell.angle_beta   90.00
_cell.angle_gamma   90.00
#
_symmetry.space_group_name_H-M   'P 1'
#
loop_
_entity.id
_entity.type
_entity.pdbx_description
1 polymer ?
#
loop_
_entity_poly.entity_id
_entity_poly.type
_entity_poly.pdbx_seq_one_letter_code
_entity_poly.pdbx_strand_id
1 'polypeptide(L)'
;MPGEYCWSSPYLQPKLYVEGLETVDGYALVKDDVIECSDACPSGAECLAKRIYGSELDSIVDLVAKKAVRRFAVLLPDGRSIMVEKGATLEPIPLNGFRIHLEVCEGDEVDNEDVIGYVLTGKGETRTIRSHVKGLVAYIYASPQGPPDEYIVFIAPSGEGGVRLGRHRC
;
A
#
# COMPACT_ATOMS: atom_id res chain seq x y z
N MET A 1 -14.82 9.55 6.78
CA MET A 1 -14.74 8.31 7.58
C MET A 1 -13.48 7.58 7.11
N PRO A 2 -12.62 7.08 8.00
CA PRO A 2 -11.45 6.30 7.60
C PRO A 2 -11.90 5.02 6.87
N GLY A 3 -11.11 4.61 5.87
CA GLY A 3 -10.97 3.24 5.36
C GLY A 3 -12.15 2.26 5.15
N GLU A 4 -13.43 2.63 5.16
CA GLU A 4 -14.52 1.61 5.14
C GLU A 4 -14.50 0.64 3.93
N TYR A 5 -13.78 0.96 2.84
CA TYR A 5 -13.63 0.06 1.69
C TYR A 5 -12.79 -1.19 1.96
N CYS A 6 -11.89 -1.20 2.95
CA CYS A 6 -11.11 -2.43 3.20
C CYS A 6 -11.94 -3.52 3.87
N TRP A 7 -13.05 -3.12 4.47
CA TRP A 7 -13.98 -3.97 5.19
C TRP A 7 -15.29 -4.14 4.42
N SER A 8 -15.40 -3.54 3.22
CA SER A 8 -16.59 -3.67 2.39
C SER A 8 -16.71 -5.08 1.83
N SER A 9 -17.95 -5.53 1.62
CA SER A 9 -18.25 -6.75 0.86
C SER A 9 -18.98 -6.35 -0.43
N PRO A 10 -18.38 -6.54 -1.62
CA PRO A 10 -17.05 -7.12 -1.85
C PRO A 10 -15.89 -6.20 -1.42
N TYR A 11 -14.75 -6.78 -1.06
CA TYR A 11 -13.52 -6.03 -0.76
C TYR A 11 -13.08 -5.33 -2.05
N LEU A 12 -13.01 -4.00 -2.02
CA LEU A 12 -12.53 -3.24 -3.16
C LEU A 12 -11.01 -3.09 -3.01
N GLN A 13 -10.28 -3.90 -3.77
CA GLN A 13 -8.82 -3.84 -3.78
C GLN A 13 -8.33 -2.49 -4.31
N PRO A 14 -7.36 -1.85 -3.63
CA PRO A 14 -6.67 -0.71 -4.20
C PRO A 14 -5.96 -1.08 -5.52
N LYS A 15 -5.78 -0.09 -6.40
CA LYS A 15 -5.02 -0.27 -7.65
C LYS A 15 -3.58 0.19 -7.45
N LEU A 16 -2.61 -0.63 -7.85
CA LEU A 16 -1.19 -0.30 -7.79
C LEU A 16 -0.69 0.19 -9.16
N TYR A 17 0.09 1.28 -9.16
CA TYR A 17 0.78 1.79 -10.34
C TYR A 17 2.24 2.08 -10.02
N VAL A 18 3.18 1.69 -10.90
CA VAL A 18 4.62 1.71 -10.61
C VAL A 18 5.41 2.36 -11.75
N GLU A 19 6.43 3.12 -11.41
CA GLU A 19 7.32 3.81 -12.36
C GLU A 19 8.26 2.85 -13.13
N GLY A 20 8.55 3.20 -14.38
CA GLY A 20 9.64 2.58 -15.16
C GLY A 20 9.32 1.14 -15.56
N LEU A 21 8.04 0.85 -15.75
CA LEU A 21 7.50 -0.44 -16.10
C LEU A 21 6.56 -0.32 -17.30
N GLU A 22 6.53 -1.33 -18.16
CA GLU A 22 5.56 -1.40 -19.27
C GLU A 22 4.26 -2.06 -18.77
N THR A 23 3.11 -1.70 -19.34
CA THR A 23 1.82 -2.27 -18.95
C THR A 23 0.94 -2.51 -20.17
N VAL A 24 0.09 -3.52 -20.05
CA VAL A 24 -1.00 -3.82 -20.98
C VAL A 24 -2.36 -3.32 -20.47
N ASP A 25 -2.45 -2.93 -19.18
CA ASP A 25 -3.70 -2.64 -18.49
C ASP A 25 -3.86 -1.16 -18.09
N GLY A 26 -3.14 -0.27 -18.79
CA GLY A 26 -3.24 1.18 -18.64
C GLY A 26 -2.27 1.81 -17.63
N TYR A 27 -2.25 3.13 -17.66
CA TYR A 27 -1.35 4.02 -16.94
C TYR A 27 -2.11 4.95 -15.99
N ALA A 28 -1.39 5.43 -14.99
CA ALA A 28 -1.77 6.55 -14.14
C ALA A 28 -0.90 7.76 -14.55
N LEU A 29 -1.55 8.81 -15.03
CA LEU A 29 -0.93 10.10 -15.36
C LEU A 29 -0.87 10.94 -14.09
N VAL A 30 0.33 11.39 -13.71
CA VAL A 30 0.52 12.23 -12.53
C VAL A 30 0.43 13.70 -12.93
N LYS A 31 -0.56 14.42 -12.41
CA LYS A 31 -0.76 15.86 -12.61
C LYS A 31 -0.87 16.56 -11.25
N ASP A 32 0.22 17.12 -10.77
CA ASP A 32 0.32 17.70 -9.43
C ASP A 32 -0.12 16.70 -8.34
N ASP A 33 -1.23 16.96 -7.65
CA ASP A 33 -1.81 16.11 -6.60
C ASP A 33 -2.96 15.22 -7.10
N VAL A 34 -3.21 15.20 -8.42
CA VAL A 34 -4.28 14.43 -9.05
C VAL A 34 -3.70 13.38 -9.98
N ILE A 35 -4.16 12.14 -9.83
CA ILE A 35 -3.83 11.03 -10.72
C ILE A 35 -5.00 10.75 -11.66
N GLU A 36 -4.76 10.70 -12.97
CA GLU A 36 -5.78 10.37 -13.96
C GLU A 36 -5.45 9.04 -14.65
N CYS A 37 -6.44 8.14 -14.77
CA CYS A 37 -6.22 6.89 -15.50
C CYS A 37 -6.29 7.11 -17.01
N SER A 38 -5.39 6.46 -17.74
CA SER A 38 -5.33 6.51 -19.20
C SER A 38 -4.87 5.18 -19.78
N ASP A 39 -5.31 4.85 -20.99
CA ASP A 39 -4.84 3.66 -21.69
C ASP A 39 -3.44 3.83 -22.32
N ALA A 40 -2.96 5.07 -22.40
CA ALA A 40 -1.68 5.42 -23.00
C ALA A 40 -0.85 6.32 -22.09
N CYS A 41 0.47 6.29 -22.29
CA CYS A 41 1.39 7.26 -21.72
C CYS A 41 1.83 8.25 -22.81
N PRO A 42 1.30 9.50 -22.83
CA PRO A 42 1.73 10.52 -23.77
C PRO A 42 3.22 10.85 -23.60
N SER A 43 3.91 11.16 -24.70
CA SER A 43 5.30 11.58 -24.65
C SER A 43 5.48 12.82 -23.77
N GLY A 44 6.42 12.77 -22.82
CA GLY A 44 6.69 13.85 -21.88
C GLY A 44 5.77 13.92 -20.67
N ALA A 45 4.78 13.02 -20.55
CA ALA A 45 3.98 12.89 -19.33
C ALA A 45 4.68 12.01 -18.28
N GLU A 46 4.45 12.32 -17.01
CA GLU A 46 4.82 11.42 -15.91
C GLU A 46 3.75 10.33 -15.77
N CYS A 47 4.13 9.10 -16.11
CA CYS A 47 3.22 7.96 -16.09
C CYS A 47 3.72 6.86 -15.14
N LEU A 48 2.77 6.24 -14.46
CA LEU A 48 2.98 5.02 -13.70
C LEU A 48 2.19 3.89 -14.36
N ALA A 49 2.79 2.71 -14.51
CA ALA A 49 2.19 1.57 -15.16
C ALA A 49 1.38 0.73 -14.17
N LYS A 50 0.14 0.36 -14.53
CA LYS A 50 -0.71 -0.48 -13.68
C LYS A 50 -0.06 -1.83 -13.38
N ARG A 51 -0.22 -2.30 -12.16
CA ARG A 51 0.25 -3.61 -11.68
C ARG A 51 -0.81 -4.35 -10.89
N ILE A 52 -0.66 -5.66 -10.85
CA ILE A 52 -1.48 -6.51 -10.00
C ILE A 52 -1.10 -6.18 -8.56
N TYR A 53 -2.10 -5.88 -7.75
CA TYR A 53 -1.90 -5.58 -6.34
C TYR A 53 -1.30 -6.81 -5.64
N GLY A 54 -0.16 -6.64 -4.98
CA GLY A 54 0.50 -7.73 -4.24
C GLY A 54 1.44 -8.61 -5.06
N SER A 55 1.68 -8.37 -6.35
CA SER A 55 2.63 -9.19 -7.13
C SER A 55 4.04 -8.59 -7.25
N GLU A 56 4.24 -7.34 -6.84
CA GLU A 56 5.41 -6.54 -7.19
C GLU A 56 6.26 -6.11 -5.99
N LEU A 57 6.11 -6.73 -4.82
CA LEU A 57 6.71 -6.25 -3.57
C LEU A 57 8.21 -5.94 -3.70
N ASP A 58 9.00 -6.90 -4.19
CA ASP A 58 10.45 -6.77 -4.33
C ASP A 58 10.87 -5.70 -5.37
N SER A 59 9.97 -5.34 -6.30
CA SER A 59 10.24 -4.33 -7.31
C SER A 59 9.94 -2.91 -6.82
N ILE A 60 9.12 -2.77 -5.77
CA ILE A 60 8.70 -1.48 -5.22
C ILE A 60 9.33 -1.12 -3.88
N VAL A 61 9.68 -2.10 -3.03
CA VAL A 61 10.24 -1.85 -1.68
C VAL A 61 11.46 -2.74 -1.40
N ASP A 62 12.53 -2.12 -0.92
CA ASP A 62 13.67 -2.81 -0.33
C ASP A 62 13.38 -3.00 1.17
N LEU A 63 13.06 -4.23 1.55
CA LEU A 63 12.70 -4.59 2.93
C LEU A 63 13.87 -4.44 3.91
N VAL A 64 15.12 -4.52 3.42
CA VAL A 64 16.33 -4.40 4.26
C VAL A 64 16.64 -2.93 4.51
N ALA A 65 16.63 -2.13 3.44
CA ALA A 65 16.86 -0.69 3.54
C ALA A 65 15.64 0.08 4.06
N LYS A 66 14.45 -0.56 4.08
CA LYS A 66 13.15 0.01 4.44
C LYS A 66 12.78 1.21 3.57
N LYS A 67 13.03 1.10 2.27
CA LYS A 67 12.85 2.20 1.32
C LYS A 67 12.14 1.77 0.06
N ALA A 68 11.35 2.69 -0.51
CA ALA A 68 10.80 2.52 -1.84
C ALA A 68 11.93 2.51 -2.89
N VAL A 69 11.99 1.46 -3.71
CA VAL A 69 13.00 1.32 -4.79
C VAL A 69 12.58 2.08 -6.04
N ARG A 70 11.26 2.22 -6.23
CA ARG A 70 10.61 2.92 -7.34
C ARG A 70 9.56 3.86 -6.80
N ARG A 71 9.22 4.88 -7.59
CA ARG A 71 8.01 5.65 -7.34
C ARG A 71 6.79 4.79 -7.67
N PHE A 72 5.78 4.82 -6.81
CA PHE A 72 4.53 4.10 -7.04
C PHE A 72 3.34 4.85 -6.45
N ALA A 73 2.15 4.55 -6.96
CA ALA A 73 0.90 5.08 -6.47
C ALA A 73 -0.06 3.95 -6.10
N VAL A 74 -0.74 4.13 -4.99
CA VAL A 74 -1.86 3.29 -4.55
C VAL A 74 -3.14 4.10 -4.68
N LEU A 75 -4.03 3.69 -5.58
CA LEU A 75 -5.33 4.34 -5.77
C LEU A 75 -6.39 3.61 -4.95
N LEU A 76 -7.00 4.34 -4.01
CA LEU A 76 -7.96 3.79 -3.06
C LEU A 76 -9.37 3.80 -3.65
N PRO A 77 -10.26 2.86 -3.32
CA PRO A 77 -11.62 2.83 -3.87
C PRO A 77 -12.47 4.09 -3.62
N ASP A 78 -12.11 4.89 -2.63
CA ASP A 78 -12.84 6.10 -2.23
C ASP A 78 -12.41 7.39 -2.99
N GLY A 79 -11.59 7.25 -4.04
CA GLY A 79 -11.10 8.37 -4.85
C GLY A 79 -9.84 9.05 -4.31
N ARG A 80 -9.32 8.65 -3.13
CA ARG A 80 -8.02 9.09 -2.63
C ARG A 80 -6.88 8.33 -3.30
N SER A 81 -5.70 8.93 -3.31
CA SER A 81 -4.48 8.27 -3.77
C SER A 81 -3.34 8.48 -2.78
N ILE A 82 -2.43 7.52 -2.75
CA ILE A 82 -1.18 7.59 -1.99
C ILE A 82 -0.05 7.54 -3.01
N MET A 83 0.72 8.62 -3.12
CA MET A 83 1.92 8.67 -3.92
C MET A 83 3.13 8.42 -3.02
N VAL A 84 3.93 7.43 -3.38
CA VAL A 84 5.18 7.08 -2.70
C VAL A 84 6.33 7.35 -3.65
N GLU A 85 7.20 8.27 -3.28
CA GLU A 85 8.38 8.64 -4.03
C GLU A 85 9.50 7.61 -3.86
N LYS A 86 10.33 7.47 -4.89
CA LYS A 86 11.54 6.66 -4.80
C LYS A 86 12.42 7.15 -3.64
N GLY A 87 12.86 6.22 -2.80
CA GLY A 87 13.69 6.48 -1.63
C GLY A 87 12.92 6.90 -0.38
N ALA A 88 11.59 7.05 -0.45
CA ALA A 88 10.76 7.26 0.73
C ALA A 88 10.92 6.10 1.72
N THR A 89 10.96 6.42 3.02
CA THR A 89 11.04 5.41 4.07
C THR A 89 9.69 4.73 4.24
N LEU A 90 9.71 3.40 4.28
CA LEU A 90 8.55 2.57 4.51
C LEU A 90 8.92 1.54 5.57
N GLU A 91 8.36 1.71 6.77
CA GLU A 91 8.56 0.77 7.87
C GLU A 91 7.65 -0.45 7.67
N PRO A 92 8.21 -1.67 7.49
CA PRO A 92 7.42 -2.88 7.35
C PRO A 92 7.01 -3.40 8.73
N ILE A 93 5.71 -3.64 8.89
CA ILE A 93 5.13 -4.38 10.03
C ILE A 93 4.64 -5.73 9.49
N PRO A 94 5.40 -6.82 9.70
CA PRO A 94 4.99 -8.14 9.25
C PRO A 94 3.95 -8.76 10.19
N LEU A 95 2.92 -9.36 9.62
CA LEU A 95 1.93 -10.18 10.30
C LEU A 95 1.94 -11.55 9.63
N ASN A 96 2.26 -12.61 10.38
CA ASN A 96 2.34 -13.98 9.85
C ASN A 96 1.63 -14.94 10.81
N GLY A 97 0.68 -15.72 10.31
CA GLY A 97 -0.03 -16.71 11.14
C GLY A 97 -1.04 -17.55 10.38
N PHE A 98 -1.81 -18.36 11.12
CA PHE A 98 -2.82 -19.23 10.52
C PHE A 98 -3.97 -18.44 9.89
N ARG A 99 -4.41 -17.37 10.57
CA ARG A 99 -5.35 -16.36 10.04
C ARG A 99 -4.95 -14.99 10.51
N ILE A 100 -5.16 -13.98 9.68
CA ILE A 100 -4.88 -12.58 10.00
C ILE A 100 -6.14 -11.75 9.82
N HIS A 101 -6.39 -10.85 10.77
CA HIS A 101 -7.38 -9.79 10.67
C HIS A 101 -6.66 -8.46 10.83
N LEU A 102 -6.68 -7.61 9.81
CA LEU A 102 -6.13 -6.26 9.94
C LEU A 102 -7.15 -5.35 10.66
N GLU A 103 -6.71 -4.26 11.23
CA GLU A 103 -7.56 -3.20 11.82
C GLU A 103 -7.37 -1.86 11.10
N VAL A 104 -6.45 -1.82 10.14
CA VAL A 104 -6.04 -0.61 9.41
C VAL A 104 -6.19 -0.79 7.91
N CYS A 105 -6.38 0.32 7.22
CA CYS A 105 -6.40 0.45 5.77
C CYS A 105 -5.23 1.25 5.23
N GLU A 106 -4.93 1.09 3.95
CA GLU A 106 -4.13 2.08 3.23
C GLU A 106 -4.75 3.47 3.39
N GLY A 107 -3.94 4.48 3.65
CA GLY A 107 -4.39 5.86 3.83
C GLY A 107 -4.92 6.17 5.22
N ASP A 108 -4.90 5.23 6.16
CA ASP A 108 -5.14 5.51 7.58
C ASP A 108 -3.86 6.06 8.25
N GLU A 109 -4.05 6.99 9.18
CA GLU A 109 -3.00 7.45 10.08
C GLU A 109 -2.97 6.56 11.32
N VAL A 110 -1.77 6.22 11.78
CA VAL A 110 -1.55 5.42 12.99
C VAL A 110 -0.54 6.09 13.90
N ASP A 111 -0.78 6.00 15.19
CA ASP A 111 0.15 6.38 16.25
C ASP A 111 0.94 5.16 16.77
N ASN A 112 1.97 5.42 17.57
CA ASN A 112 2.68 4.34 18.28
C ASN A 112 1.71 3.57 19.18
N GLU A 113 1.86 2.25 19.22
CA GLU A 113 1.02 1.30 19.94
C GLU A 113 -0.41 1.11 19.41
N ASP A 114 -0.81 1.81 18.34
CA ASP A 114 -2.09 1.55 17.69
C ASP A 114 -2.14 0.12 17.14
N VAL A 115 -3.32 -0.50 17.21
CA VAL A 115 -3.50 -1.88 16.75
C VAL A 115 -3.50 -1.91 15.23
N ILE A 116 -2.57 -2.69 14.66
CA ILE A 116 -2.49 -2.94 13.21
C ILE A 116 -3.34 -4.13 12.81
N GLY A 117 -3.42 -5.14 13.68
CA GLY A 117 -4.22 -6.33 13.43
C GLY A 117 -4.03 -7.43 14.46
N TYR A 118 -4.75 -8.51 14.26
CA TYR A 118 -4.73 -9.71 15.08
C TYR A 118 -4.27 -10.91 14.26
N VAL A 119 -3.43 -11.73 14.88
CA VAL A 119 -2.88 -12.95 14.29
C VAL A 119 -3.37 -14.14 15.10
N LEU A 120 -4.17 -15.00 14.45
CA LEU A 120 -4.52 -16.31 14.99
C LEU A 120 -3.39 -17.28 14.66
N THR A 121 -2.80 -17.89 15.68
CA THR A 121 -1.77 -18.93 15.50
C THR A 121 -2.41 -20.28 15.18
N GLY A 122 -1.62 -21.22 14.65
CA GLY A 122 -2.09 -22.60 14.41
C GLY A 122 -2.50 -23.37 15.68
N LYS A 123 -2.19 -22.84 16.87
CA LYS A 123 -2.59 -23.41 18.17
C LYS A 123 -3.85 -22.77 18.76
N GLY A 124 -4.46 -21.81 18.05
CA GLY A 124 -5.64 -21.09 18.53
C GLY A 124 -5.35 -19.91 19.47
N GLU A 125 -4.08 -19.54 19.69
CA GLU A 125 -3.73 -18.31 20.41
C GLU A 125 -3.89 -17.10 19.47
N THR A 126 -4.46 -16.01 19.99
CA THR A 126 -4.54 -14.72 19.28
C THR A 126 -3.44 -13.80 19.78
N ARG A 127 -2.70 -13.18 18.85
CA ARG A 127 -1.70 -12.15 19.14
C ARG A 127 -2.15 -10.82 18.54
N THR A 128 -2.03 -9.75 19.31
CA THR A 128 -2.25 -8.38 18.82
C THR A 128 -0.94 -7.83 18.30
N ILE A 129 -0.93 -7.34 17.07
CA ILE A 129 0.20 -6.64 16.46
C ILE A 129 -0.09 -5.14 16.55
N ARG A 130 0.87 -4.38 17.07
CA ARG A 130 0.78 -2.94 17.28
C ARG A 130 1.85 -2.22 16.47
N SER A 131 1.57 -0.97 16.12
CA SER A 131 2.53 -0.12 15.44
C SER A 131 3.66 0.29 16.38
N HIS A 132 4.91 0.20 15.93
CA HIS A 132 6.06 0.79 16.62
C HIS A 132 6.49 2.13 16.01
N VAL A 133 5.75 2.63 15.03
CA VAL A 133 5.98 3.93 14.37
C VAL A 133 4.69 4.72 14.21
N LYS A 134 4.76 6.04 14.36
CA LYS A 134 3.69 6.95 13.97
C LYS A 134 3.80 7.27 12.48
N GLY A 135 2.71 7.18 11.72
CA GLY A 135 2.77 7.44 10.28
C GLY A 135 1.47 7.19 9.52
N LEU A 136 1.60 7.16 8.20
CA LEU A 136 0.52 6.84 7.27
C LEU A 136 0.70 5.41 6.75
N VAL A 137 -0.34 4.59 6.78
CA VAL A 137 -0.32 3.27 6.12
C VAL A 137 -0.28 3.48 4.61
N ALA A 138 0.88 3.27 3.98
CA ALA A 138 1.09 3.61 2.58
C ALA A 138 0.69 2.47 1.63
N TYR A 139 0.89 1.23 2.07
CA TYR A 139 0.67 0.03 1.27
C TYR A 139 0.49 -1.18 2.17
N ILE A 140 -0.39 -2.11 1.80
CA ILE A 140 -0.52 -3.40 2.48
C ILE A 140 -0.27 -4.50 1.46
N TYR A 141 0.80 -5.25 1.68
CA TYR A 141 1.07 -6.45 0.92
C TYR A 141 0.34 -7.64 1.55
N ALA A 142 -0.34 -8.43 0.73
CA ALA A 142 -0.89 -9.73 1.09
C ALA A 142 -0.23 -10.79 0.21
N SER A 143 0.44 -11.76 0.83
CA SER A 143 1.09 -12.84 0.10
C SER A 143 0.04 -13.67 -0.65
N PRO A 144 0.24 -13.97 -1.94
CA PRO A 144 -0.64 -14.87 -2.68
C PRO A 144 -0.38 -16.34 -2.32
N GLN A 145 0.65 -16.63 -1.53
CA GLN A 145 0.91 -17.98 -1.05
C GLN A 145 -0.19 -18.36 -0.05
N GLY A 146 -0.77 -19.55 -0.24
CA GLY A 146 -1.79 -20.08 0.65
C GLY A 146 -1.30 -20.18 2.10
N PRO A 147 -2.16 -20.61 3.04
CA PRO A 147 -1.87 -20.52 4.46
C PRO A 147 -0.51 -21.15 4.85
N PRO A 148 0.24 -20.56 5.81
CA PRO A 148 -0.15 -19.45 6.68
C PRO A 148 -0.35 -18.12 5.93
N ASP A 149 -1.34 -17.34 6.38
CA ASP A 149 -1.57 -16.00 5.86
C ASP A 149 -0.35 -15.13 6.22
N GLU A 150 0.15 -14.38 5.23
CA GLU A 150 1.29 -13.47 5.39
C GLU A 150 0.92 -12.09 4.84
N TYR A 151 1.01 -11.09 5.71
CA TYR A 151 0.76 -9.68 5.37
C TYR A 151 1.95 -8.84 5.80
N ILE A 152 2.22 -7.77 5.05
CA ILE A 152 3.17 -6.74 5.47
C ILE A 152 2.47 -5.39 5.31
N VAL A 153 2.27 -4.70 6.43
CA VAL A 153 1.73 -3.34 6.46
C VAL A 153 2.91 -2.38 6.39
N PHE A 154 2.97 -1.55 5.37
CA PHE A 154 4.01 -0.55 5.20
C PHE A 154 3.53 0.81 5.70
N ILE A 155 4.20 1.33 6.72
CA ILE A 155 3.90 2.65 7.27
C ILE A 155 4.97 3.63 6.82
N ALA A 156 4.57 4.75 6.22
CA ALA A 156 5.42 5.89 5.97
C ALA A 156 5.53 6.72 7.27
N PRO A 157 6.70 6.76 7.95
CA PRO A 157 6.83 7.44 9.23
C PRO A 157 6.57 8.96 9.12
N SER A 158 5.89 9.53 10.11
CA SER A 158 5.64 10.97 10.16
C SER A 158 6.95 11.75 10.23
N GLY A 159 7.09 12.76 9.37
CA GLY A 159 8.29 13.60 9.29
C GLY A 159 9.39 13.08 8.36
N GLU A 160 9.26 11.86 7.86
CA GLU A 160 10.11 11.35 6.79
C GLU A 160 9.39 11.60 5.45
N GLY A 161 9.85 12.61 4.72
CA GLY A 161 9.21 13.03 3.47
C GLY A 161 9.22 11.93 2.40
N GLY A 162 8.42 12.12 1.34
CA GLY A 162 8.38 11.20 0.19
C GLY A 162 7.09 10.38 0.09
N VAL A 163 6.11 10.59 0.97
CA VAL A 163 4.75 10.08 0.79
C VAL A 163 3.75 11.23 0.80
N ARG A 164 2.80 11.23 -0.14
CA ARG A 164 1.80 12.28 -0.31
C ARG A 164 0.42 11.67 -0.53
N LEU A 165 -0.58 12.23 0.14
CA LEU A 165 -1.98 11.95 -0.13
C LEU A 165 -2.47 12.87 -1.25
N GLY A 166 -3.23 12.32 -2.18
CA GLY A 166 -3.82 13.04 -3.30
C GLY A 166 -5.22 12.52 -3.61
N ARG A 167 -5.68 12.86 -4.82
CA ARG A 167 -6.93 12.31 -5.38
C ARG A 167 -6.65 11.63 -6.71
N HIS A 168 -7.57 10.80 -7.16
CA HIS A 168 -7.54 10.29 -8.52
C HIS A 168 -8.89 10.33 -9.20
N ARG A 169 -8.85 10.27 -10.53
CA ARG A 169 -10.00 10.16 -11.44
C ARG A 169 -9.78 8.96 -12.33
N CYS A 170 -10.29 7.84 -11.84
CA CYS A 170 -10.32 6.52 -12.42
C CYS A 170 -11.64 5.86 -11.97
#